data_AF-R1HHA2-F1
#
_entry.id   AF-R1HHA2-F1
#
_cell.length_a   1.000
_cell.length_b   1.000
_cell.length_c   1.000
_cell.angle_alpha   90.00
_cell.angle_beta   90.00
_cell.angle_gamma   90.00
#
_symmetry.space_group_name_H-M   'P 1'
#
loop_
_entity.id
_entity.type
_entity.pdbx_description
1 polymer ?
#
loop_
_entity_poly.entity_id
_entity_poly.type
_entity_poly.pdbx_seq_one_letter_code
_entity_poly.pdbx_strand_id
1 'polypeptide(L)' 'PAGAAARQRTCAACGGPFEPGRRTELEVLIDGEIRYVAVHSGHSTHAPARERLATSRLPEARIHGSAA' A
#
# COMPACT_ATOMS: atom_id res chain seq x y z
N PRO A 1 -0.33 -20.85 -12.46
CA PRO A 1 -1.05 -19.71 -11.86
C PRO A 1 -0.47 -18.40 -12.41
N ALA A 2 -1.29 -17.50 -12.95
CA ALA A 2 -0.80 -16.19 -13.40
C ALA A 2 -0.51 -15.29 -12.17
N GLY A 3 0.71 -14.76 -12.08
CA GLY A 3 1.18 -13.94 -10.95
C GLY A 3 0.42 -12.62 -10.80
N ALA A 4 0.62 -11.91 -9.68
CA ALA A 4 -0.09 -10.66 -9.37
C ALA A 4 0.01 -9.62 -10.50
N ALA A 5 1.20 -9.46 -11.11
CA ALA A 5 1.41 -8.58 -12.26
C ALA A 5 0.54 -8.93 -13.48
N ALA A 6 0.34 -10.21 -13.76
CA ALA A 6 -0.50 -10.66 -14.88
C ALA A 6 -1.99 -10.35 -14.66
N ARG A 7 -2.43 -10.29 -13.40
CA ARG A 7 -3.82 -9.94 -13.03
C ARG A 7 -4.01 -8.43 -12.98
N GLN A 8 -3.04 -7.71 -12.43
CA GLN A 8 -3.12 -6.28 -12.18
C GLN A 8 -2.85 -5.44 -13.44
N ARG A 9 -1.95 -5.89 -14.32
CA ARG A 9 -1.53 -5.23 -15.58
C ARG A 9 -0.82 -3.88 -15.41
N THR A 10 -1.04 -3.17 -14.31
CA THR A 10 -0.44 -1.86 -13.99
C THR A 10 0.18 -1.84 -12.61
N CYS A 11 1.18 -0.99 -12.41
CA CYS A 11 1.87 -0.78 -11.15
C CYS A 11 0.96 -0.06 -10.14
N ALA A 12 0.85 -0.60 -8.92
CA ALA A 12 0.02 0.01 -7.87
C ALA A 12 0.52 1.40 -7.43
N ALA A 13 1.82 1.65 -7.57
CA ALA A 13 2.46 2.88 -7.10
C ALA A 13 2.39 4.02 -8.12
N CYS A 14 2.65 3.76 -9.41
CA CYS A 14 2.71 4.80 -10.45
C CYS A 14 1.57 4.72 -11.49
N GLY A 15 0.77 3.65 -11.51
CA GLY A 15 -0.28 3.41 -12.50
C GLY A 15 0.21 3.00 -13.89
N GLY A 16 1.52 2.99 -14.15
CA GLY A 16 2.10 2.59 -15.43
C GLY A 16 1.95 1.09 -15.73
N PRO A 17 1.91 0.68 -17.01
CA PRO A 17 1.75 -0.74 -17.38
C PRO A 17 2.98 -1.58 -17.00
N PHE A 18 2.76 -2.88 -16.81
CA PHE A 18 3.84 -3.87 -16.75
C PHE A 18 4.21 -4.36 -18.14
N GLU A 19 5.51 -4.42 -18.44
CA GLU A 19 5.99 -5.06 -19.66
C GLU A 19 5.91 -6.59 -19.52
N PRO A 20 5.42 -7.32 -20.54
CA PRO A 20 5.47 -8.77 -20.55
C PRO A 20 6.91 -9.28 -20.37
N GLY A 21 7.13 -10.16 -19.39
CA GLY A 21 8.44 -10.76 -19.13
C GLY A 21 9.38 -9.94 -18.23
N ARG A 22 9.04 -8.69 -17.87
CA ARG A 22 9.75 -7.98 -16.80
C ARG A 22 9.36 -8.56 -15.44
N ARG A 23 10.35 -8.67 -14.54
CA ARG A 23 10.08 -8.97 -13.13
C ARG A 23 9.43 -7.74 -12.48
N THR A 24 8.42 -8.01 -11.66
CA THR A 24 7.75 -7.05 -10.81
C THR A 24 8.00 -7.42 -9.35
N GLU A 25 8.00 -6.44 -8.48
CA GLU A 25 8.02 -6.66 -7.03
C GLU A 25 6.59 -6.79 -6.50
N LEU A 26 6.46 -7.38 -5.31
CA LEU A 26 5.19 -7.55 -4.62
C LEU A 26 5.23 -6.74 -3.33
N GLU A 27 4.25 -5.88 -3.14
CA GLU A 27 4.11 -5.02 -1.96
C GLU A 27 2.80 -5.33 -1.24
N VAL A 28 2.81 -5.18 0.08
CA VAL A 28 1.61 -5.29 0.90
C VAL A 28 0.94 -3.92 0.97
N LEU A 29 -0.29 -3.83 0.49
CA LEU A 29 -1.15 -2.65 0.62
C LEU A 29 -2.19 -2.91 1.71
N ILE A 30 -2.28 -2.00 2.67
CA ILE A 30 -3.27 -2.05 3.76
C ILE A 30 -4.22 -0.85 3.59
N ASP A 31 -5.48 -1.11 3.21
CA ASP A 31 -6.51 -0.07 3.03
C ASP A 31 -7.84 -0.40 3.74
N GLY A 32 -7.75 -1.07 4.88
CA GLY A 32 -8.89 -1.69 5.56
C GLY A 32 -8.91 -3.22 5.39
N GLU A 33 -8.20 -3.72 4.37
CA GLU A 33 -7.88 -5.13 4.18
C GLU A 33 -6.43 -5.27 3.72
N ILE A 34 -5.83 -6.45 3.93
CA ILE A 34 -4.47 -6.76 3.47
C ILE A 34 -4.54 -7.27 2.03
N ARG A 35 -3.88 -6.57 1.10
CA ARG A 35 -3.77 -6.98 -0.31
C ARG A 35 -2.32 -7.05 -0.76
N TYR A 36 -2.01 -7.99 -1.64
CA TYR A 36 -0.70 -8.11 -2.27
C TYR A 36 -0.76 -7.55 -3.69
N VAL A 37 -0.07 -6.44 -3.91
CA VAL A 37 -0.09 -5.70 -5.18
C VAL A 37 1.28 -5.76 -5.85
N ALA A 38 1.29 -5.81 -7.17
CA ALA A 38 2.50 -5.71 -7.95
C ALA A 38 2.93 -4.25 -8.12
N VAL A 39 4.24 -4.03 -8.06
CA VAL A 39 4.89 -2.73 -8.31
C VAL A 39 6.11 -2.91 -9.22
N HIS A 40 6.51 -1.82 -9.90
CA HIS A 40 7.81 -1.79 -10.58
C HIS A 40 8.93 -1.84 -9.55
N SER A 41 10.08 -2.37 -9.93
CA SER A 41 11.25 -2.37 -9.06
C SER A 41 11.62 -0.96 -8.63
N GLY A 42 11.75 -0.76 -7.31
CA GLY A 42 12.04 0.54 -6.70
C GLY A 42 10.83 1.48 -6.57
N HIS A 43 9.63 1.06 -6.96
CA HIS A 43 8.40 1.78 -6.63
C HIS A 43 7.79 1.25 -5.34
N SER A 44 7.11 2.12 -4.60
CA SER A 44 6.36 1.74 -3.41
C SER A 44 5.05 2.53 -3.34
N THR A 45 3.99 1.85 -2.92
CA THR A 45 2.70 2.45 -2.57
C THR A 45 2.75 3.19 -1.23
N HIS A 46 3.77 2.93 -0.42
CA HIS A 46 4.01 3.64 0.81
C HIS A 46 4.41 5.10 0.53
N ALA A 47 3.58 6.05 0.96
CA ALA A 47 3.82 7.47 0.85
C ALA A 47 4.08 8.06 2.25
N PRO A 48 5.34 8.28 2.67
CA PRO A 48 5.68 8.77 4.01
C PRO A 48 5.01 10.09 4.37
N ALA A 49 4.76 10.94 3.37
CA ALA A 49 4.06 12.21 3.55
C ALA A 49 2.59 12.04 3.96
N ARG A 50 1.91 10.97 3.51
CA ARG A 50 0.53 10.66 3.90
C ARG A 50 0.46 10.12 5.33
N GLU A 51 1.43 9.33 5.74
CA GLU A 51 1.52 8.82 7.11
C GLU A 51 1.70 9.97 8.12
N ARG A 52 2.60 10.93 7.83
CA ARG A 52 2.76 12.12 8.69
C ARG A 52 1.46 12.92 8.80
N LEU A 53 0.75 13.13 7.69
CA LEU A 53 -0.54 13.83 7.68
C LEU A 53 -1.65 13.06 8.42
N ALA A 54 -1.64 11.72 8.38
CA ALA A 54 -2.56 10.89 9.14
C ALA A 54 -2.26 11.00 10.64
N THR A 55 -1.00 10.92 11.04
CA THR A 55 -0.55 11.11 12.44
C THR A 55 -0.97 12.48 12.97
N SER A 56 -0.85 13.55 12.18
CA SER A 56 -1.24 14.90 12.62
C SER A 56 -2.76 15.11 12.71
N ARG A 57 -3.59 14.23 12.15
CA ARG A 57 -5.05 14.38 12.10
C ARG A 57 -5.80 13.42 13.03
N LEU A 58 -5.11 12.49 13.66
CA LEU A 58 -5.68 11.68 14.72
C LEU A 58 -5.85 12.59 15.95
N PRO A 59 -7.07 12.86 16.42
CA PRO A 59 -7.23 13.43 17.75
C PRO A 59 -6.59 12.46 18.73
N GLU A 60 -5.81 12.95 19.69
CA GLU A 60 -5.36 12.16 20.82
C GLU A 60 -6.58 11.44 21.40
N ALA A 61 -6.69 10.15 21.14
CA ALA A 61 -7.75 9.34 21.70
C ALA A 61 -7.55 9.40 23.21
N ARG A 62 -8.35 10.24 23.89
CA ARG A 62 -8.36 10.31 25.35
C ARG A 62 -8.78 8.95 25.83
N ILE A 63 -7.80 8.15 26.22
CA ILE A 63 -7.98 6.91 26.96
C ILE A 63 -8.50 7.33 28.34
N HIS A 64 -9.79 7.61 28.46
CA HIS A 64 -10.42 7.70 29.76
C HIS A 64 -10.56 6.27 30.26
N GLY A 65 -9.64 5.88 31.13
CA GLY A 65 -9.87 4.78 32.05
C GLY A 65 -11.16 5.05 32.81
N SER A 66 -12.10 4.12 32.74
CA SER A 66 -13.20 4.06 33.69
C SER A 66 -12.96 2.81 34.53
N ALA A 67 -12.24 3.01 35.64
CA ALA A 67 -12.36 2.14 36.80
C ALA A 67 -13.59 2.63 37.59
N ALA A 68 -14.58 1.77 37.71
CA ALA A 68 -15.58 1.77 38.78
C ALA A 68 -16.17 0.37 38.88
#